data_AF-A0A940DF32-F1
#
_entry.id   AF-A0A940DF32-F1
#
_cell.length_a   1.000
_cell.length_b   1.000
_cell.length_c   1.000
_cell.angle_alpha   90.00
_cell.angle_beta   90.00
_cell.angle_gamma   90.00
#
_symmetry.space_group_name_H-M   'P 1'
#
loop_
_entity.id
_entity.type
_entity.pdbx_description
1 polymer ?
#
loop_
_entity_poly.entity_id
_entity_poly.type
_entity_poly.pdbx_seq_one_letter_code
_entity_poly.pdbx_strand_id
1 'polypeptide(L)'
;IGKFDVTLQQGLKEFDKLLKYIQDKRMSGKAAFRLYDTYGFPIEMTLELARDNGITVDVEGYERAYNEHQQKSKAGAEQKFKGGLADSSEATTNLHTATHILLAALRKVTGDESVMQKGSNITPERLRVDFNFPRPLTPEEIKAVEAEVNGVIDAGIEVVSEEMSVEAARAAGAIGVFGDRYGDVVKVYTIGDYSKEICGGPHAKNTRDLGKFVITKEQSSSAGVRRIKAELKK
;
A
#
# COMPACT_ATOMS: atom_id res chain seq x y z
N ILE A 1 21.87 -14.12 -7.85
CA ILE A 1 20.68 -14.97 -7.65
C ILE A 1 19.48 -14.03 -7.58
N GLY A 2 18.59 -14.08 -8.57
CA GLY A 2 17.52 -13.10 -8.70
C GLY A 2 16.46 -13.25 -7.61
N LYS A 3 15.64 -12.21 -7.36
CA LYS A 3 14.50 -12.30 -6.41
C LYS A 3 13.54 -13.43 -6.80
N PHE A 4 13.40 -13.71 -8.10
CA PHE A 4 12.61 -14.83 -8.62
C PHE A 4 13.13 -16.18 -8.10
N ASP A 5 14.45 -16.41 -8.13
CA ASP A 5 15.07 -17.66 -7.65
C ASP A 5 14.84 -17.87 -6.15
N VAL A 6 14.87 -16.80 -5.34
CA VAL A 6 14.67 -16.88 -3.90
C VAL A 6 13.22 -17.24 -3.56
N THR A 7 12.25 -16.62 -4.24
CA THR A 7 10.82 -16.93 -4.09
C THR A 7 10.52 -18.35 -4.56
N LEU A 8 11.12 -18.79 -5.68
CA LEU A 8 11.03 -20.16 -6.17
C LEU A 8 11.53 -21.17 -5.14
N GLN A 9 12.70 -20.92 -4.55
CA GLN A 9 13.29 -21.81 -3.55
C GLN A 9 12.46 -21.92 -2.28
N GLN A 10 11.81 -20.83 -1.84
CA GLN A 10 10.88 -20.88 -0.71
C GLN A 10 9.62 -21.65 -1.05
N GLY A 11 9.05 -21.45 -2.24
CA GLY A 11 7.90 -22.20 -2.73
C GLY A 11 8.18 -23.69 -2.85
N LEU A 12 9.34 -24.08 -3.40
CA LEU A 12 9.80 -25.47 -3.48
C LEU A 12 9.93 -26.12 -2.10
N LYS A 13 10.61 -25.45 -1.16
CA LYS A 13 10.75 -25.96 0.22
C LYS A 13 9.39 -26.16 0.90
N GLU A 14 8.43 -25.30 0.64
CA GLU A 14 7.10 -25.44 1.22
C GLU A 14 6.29 -26.54 0.53
N PHE A 15 6.40 -26.68 -0.79
CA PHE A 15 5.82 -27.79 -1.53
C PHE A 15 6.29 -29.13 -0.98
N ASP A 16 7.60 -29.30 -0.77
CA ASP A 16 8.19 -30.52 -0.21
C ASP A 16 7.68 -30.84 1.21
N LYS A 17 7.40 -29.81 2.02
CA LYS A 17 6.75 -30.03 3.32
C LYS A 17 5.32 -30.50 3.16
N LEU A 18 4.55 -29.89 2.25
CA LEU A 18 3.17 -30.28 2.00
C LEU A 18 3.06 -31.74 1.55
N LEU A 19 4.00 -32.23 0.74
CA LEU A 19 4.07 -33.64 0.33
C LEU A 19 4.01 -34.61 1.51
N LYS A 20 4.64 -34.28 2.64
CA LYS A 20 4.69 -35.14 3.84
C LYS A 20 3.33 -35.30 4.53
N TYR A 21 2.40 -34.39 4.27
CA TYR A 21 1.09 -34.34 4.92
C TYR A 21 -0.07 -34.61 3.96
N ILE A 22 0.22 -34.82 2.66
CA ILE A 22 -0.80 -35.18 1.67
C ILE A 22 -1.20 -36.64 1.88
N GLN A 23 -2.46 -36.83 2.25
CA GLN A 23 -3.11 -38.14 2.25
C GLN A 23 -3.82 -38.33 0.90
N ASP A 24 -3.91 -39.58 0.43
CA ASP A 24 -4.64 -39.97 -0.79
C ASP A 24 -4.16 -39.35 -2.10
N LYS A 25 -2.87 -38.95 -2.17
CA LYS A 25 -2.24 -38.39 -3.38
C LYS A 25 -3.02 -37.21 -3.98
N ARG A 26 -3.69 -36.41 -3.14
CA ARG A 26 -4.44 -35.23 -3.58
C ARG A 26 -4.11 -34.00 -2.74
N MET A 27 -3.58 -32.97 -3.39
CA MET A 27 -3.40 -31.64 -2.82
C MET A 27 -4.71 -30.86 -2.89
N SER A 28 -5.15 -30.32 -1.76
CA SER A 28 -6.32 -29.44 -1.72
C SER A 28 -6.07 -28.11 -2.42
N GLY A 29 -7.13 -27.52 -2.99
CA GLY A 29 -7.02 -26.22 -3.65
C GLY A 29 -6.58 -25.09 -2.72
N LYS A 30 -6.92 -25.16 -1.43
CA LYS A 30 -6.46 -24.21 -0.40
C LYS A 30 -4.94 -24.31 -0.17
N ALA A 31 -4.38 -25.51 -0.18
CA ALA A 31 -2.94 -25.71 -0.04
C ALA A 31 -2.18 -25.17 -1.26
N ALA A 32 -2.68 -25.47 -2.47
CA ALA A 32 -2.14 -24.91 -3.71
C ALA A 32 -2.26 -23.38 -3.73
N PHE A 33 -3.39 -22.82 -3.28
CA PHE A 33 -3.58 -21.38 -3.23
C PHE A 33 -2.63 -20.71 -2.23
N ARG A 34 -2.32 -21.35 -1.10
CA ARG A 34 -1.33 -20.84 -0.15
C ARG A 34 0.08 -20.78 -0.75
N LEU A 35 0.47 -21.76 -1.56
CA LEU A 35 1.75 -21.72 -2.30
C LEU A 35 1.83 -20.47 -3.18
N TYR A 36 0.73 -20.14 -3.87
CA TYR A 36 0.63 -18.93 -4.67
C TYR A 36 0.60 -17.64 -3.83
N ASP A 37 -0.37 -17.48 -2.93
CA ASP A 37 -0.63 -16.22 -2.21
C ASP A 37 0.47 -15.87 -1.19
N THR A 38 0.97 -16.87 -0.46
CA THR A 38 1.96 -16.64 0.60
C THR A 38 3.39 -16.70 0.09
N TYR A 39 3.69 -17.63 -0.83
CA TYR A 39 5.05 -17.92 -1.25
C TYR A 39 5.33 -17.50 -2.70
N GLY A 40 4.36 -16.91 -3.39
CA GLY A 40 4.52 -16.44 -4.78
C GLY A 40 4.76 -17.57 -5.78
N PHE A 41 4.40 -18.81 -5.44
CA PHE A 41 4.68 -20.00 -6.23
C PHE A 41 3.55 -20.25 -7.24
N PRO A 42 3.80 -20.14 -8.56
CA PRO A 42 2.76 -20.26 -9.58
C PRO A 42 2.01 -21.60 -9.53
N ILE A 43 0.72 -21.57 -9.87
CA ILE A 43 -0.12 -22.77 -9.90
C ILE A 43 0.36 -23.76 -10.97
N GLU A 44 0.88 -23.28 -12.09
CA GLU A 44 1.43 -24.08 -13.17
C GLU A 44 2.57 -24.98 -12.68
N MET A 45 3.47 -24.41 -11.88
CA MET A 45 4.60 -25.13 -11.33
C MET A 45 4.20 -26.06 -10.18
N THR A 46 3.17 -25.68 -9.41
CA THR A 46 2.54 -26.57 -8.44
C THR A 46 1.95 -27.81 -9.12
N LEU A 47 1.29 -27.63 -10.28
CA LEU A 47 0.71 -28.72 -11.07
C LEU A 47 1.78 -29.63 -11.67
N GLU A 48 2.86 -29.04 -12.18
CA GLU A 48 4.00 -29.77 -12.73
C GLU A 48 4.66 -30.65 -11.67
N LEU A 49 5.04 -30.07 -10.53
CA LEU A 49 5.66 -30.82 -9.44
C LEU A 49 4.72 -31.85 -8.80
N ALA A 50 3.43 -31.54 -8.69
CA ALA A 50 2.46 -32.51 -8.19
C ALA A 50 2.38 -33.72 -9.13
N ARG A 51 2.35 -33.50 -10.45
CA ARG A 51 2.37 -34.59 -11.44
C ARG A 51 3.63 -35.45 -11.29
N ASP A 52 4.81 -34.84 -11.17
CA ASP A 52 6.08 -35.56 -11.01
C ASP A 52 6.13 -36.40 -9.73
N ASN A 53 5.42 -35.98 -8.68
CA ASN A 53 5.30 -36.70 -7.42
C ASN A 53 4.07 -37.64 -7.36
N GLY A 54 3.37 -37.84 -8.48
CA GLY A 54 2.19 -38.71 -8.56
C GLY A 54 0.99 -38.22 -7.75
N ILE A 55 0.87 -36.90 -7.58
CA ILE A 55 -0.18 -36.21 -6.81
C ILE A 55 -1.09 -35.44 -7.76
N THR A 56 -2.39 -35.45 -7.47
CA THR A 56 -3.38 -34.62 -8.13
C THR A 56 -3.61 -33.33 -7.36
N VAL A 57 -3.93 -32.23 -8.06
CA VAL A 57 -4.26 -30.95 -7.43
C VAL A 57 -5.73 -30.62 -7.67
N ASP A 58 -6.44 -30.23 -6.63
CA ASP A 58 -7.81 -29.71 -6.72
C ASP A 58 -7.81 -28.28 -7.30
N VAL A 59 -7.74 -28.18 -8.63
CA VAL A 59 -7.70 -26.91 -9.37
C VAL A 59 -8.98 -26.09 -9.16
N GLU A 60 -10.15 -26.72 -9.11
CA GLU A 60 -11.41 -26.02 -8.83
C GLU A 60 -11.43 -25.42 -7.42
N GLY A 61 -10.88 -26.14 -6.44
CA GLY A 61 -10.67 -25.59 -5.10
C GLY A 61 -9.70 -24.40 -5.08
N TYR A 62 -8.64 -24.44 -5.91
CA TYR A 62 -7.69 -23.33 -6.05
C TYR A 62 -8.38 -22.11 -6.64
N GLU A 63 -9.12 -22.27 -7.74
CA GLU A 63 -9.86 -21.21 -8.40
C GLU A 63 -10.91 -20.57 -7.47
N ARG A 64 -11.63 -21.38 -6.68
CA ARG A 64 -12.55 -20.86 -5.67
C ARG A 64 -11.82 -20.01 -4.62
N ALA A 65 -10.72 -20.49 -4.06
CA ALA A 65 -9.94 -19.76 -3.07
C ALA A 65 -9.35 -18.46 -3.65
N TYR A 66 -8.86 -18.51 -4.88
CA TYR A 66 -8.35 -17.36 -5.62
C TYR A 66 -9.45 -16.30 -5.84
N ASN A 67 -10.63 -16.73 -6.30
CA ASN A 67 -11.76 -15.84 -6.54
C ASN A 67 -12.30 -15.24 -5.23
N GLU A 68 -12.40 -16.02 -4.15
CA GLU A 68 -12.77 -15.50 -2.83
C GLU A 68 -11.78 -14.43 -2.34
N HIS A 69 -10.48 -14.66 -2.52
CA HIS A 69 -9.43 -13.69 -2.16
C HIS A 69 -9.53 -12.41 -3.01
N GLN A 70 -9.78 -12.54 -4.31
CA GLN A 70 -10.04 -11.42 -5.21
C GLN A 70 -11.29 -10.63 -4.80
N GLN A 71 -12.40 -11.33 -4.50
CA GLN A 71 -13.65 -10.68 -4.07
C GLN A 71 -13.51 -9.97 -2.73
N LYS A 72 -12.84 -10.56 -1.74
CA LYS A 72 -12.52 -9.89 -0.47
C LYS A 72 -11.66 -8.65 -0.68
N SER A 73 -10.70 -8.73 -1.60
CA SER A 73 -9.85 -7.59 -1.98
C SER A 73 -10.61 -6.48 -2.72
N LYS A 74 -11.61 -6.84 -3.53
CA LYS A 74 -12.49 -5.92 -4.27
C LYS A 74 -13.59 -5.30 -3.41
N ALA A 75 -14.24 -6.05 -2.52
CA ALA A 75 -15.27 -5.54 -1.61
C ALA A 75 -14.70 -4.47 -0.66
N GLY A 76 -13.45 -4.64 -0.21
CA GLY A 76 -12.71 -3.60 0.52
C GLY A 76 -12.28 -2.40 -0.33
N ALA A 77 -12.39 -2.48 -1.66
CA ALA A 77 -12.13 -1.39 -2.60
C ALA A 77 -13.38 -0.60 -3.00
N GLU A 78 -14.57 -1.19 -2.96
CA GLU A 78 -15.84 -0.55 -3.32
C GLU A 78 -16.36 0.43 -2.24
N GLN A 79 -15.95 0.27 -0.98
CA GLN A 79 -16.25 1.23 0.10
C GLN A 79 -15.27 2.41 0.19
N LYS A 80 -14.51 2.71 -0.87
CA LYS A 80 -13.47 3.75 -0.83
C LYS A 80 -13.99 5.08 -1.35
N PHE A 81 -14.30 6.00 -0.44
CA PHE A 81 -14.55 7.40 -0.75
C PHE A 81 -13.24 8.07 -1.18
N LYS A 82 -13.32 8.94 -2.21
CA LYS A 82 -12.29 9.94 -2.60
C LYS A 82 -10.82 9.53 -2.39
N GLY A 83 -10.41 8.41 -2.98
CA GLY A 83 -8.98 8.01 -2.98
C GLY A 83 -8.55 7.08 -1.84
N GLY A 84 -9.48 6.47 -1.09
CA GLY A 84 -9.17 5.42 -0.11
C GLY A 84 -9.67 5.68 1.31
N LEU A 85 -10.46 6.73 1.50
CA LEU A 85 -11.07 7.08 2.79
C LEU A 85 -12.28 6.18 3.07
N ALA A 86 -12.39 5.68 4.29
CA ALA A 86 -13.55 4.93 4.74
C ALA A 86 -14.75 5.84 5.09
N ASP A 87 -14.48 7.06 5.57
CA ASP A 87 -15.48 8.07 5.92
C ASP A 87 -14.92 9.50 5.82
N SER A 88 -15.67 10.48 6.32
CA SER A 88 -15.28 11.89 6.40
C SER A 88 -15.20 12.42 7.85
N SER A 89 -14.95 11.53 8.82
CA SER A 89 -14.73 11.92 10.21
C SER A 89 -13.46 12.77 10.36
N GLU A 90 -13.34 13.51 11.47
CA GLU A 90 -12.14 14.27 11.81
C GLU A 90 -10.90 13.34 11.90
N ALA A 91 -11.06 12.15 12.50
CA ALA A 91 -9.97 11.18 12.62
C ALA A 91 -9.46 10.71 11.25
N THR A 92 -10.37 10.33 10.34
CA THR A 92 -10.01 9.97 8.96
C THR A 92 -9.40 11.15 8.20
N THR A 93 -9.90 12.36 8.42
CA THR A 93 -9.39 13.60 7.83
C THR A 93 -7.95 13.91 8.28
N ASN A 94 -7.64 13.70 9.56
CA ASN A 94 -6.30 13.87 10.10
C ASN A 94 -5.33 12.81 9.55
N LEU A 95 -5.77 11.54 9.50
CA LEU A 95 -4.99 10.46 8.90
C LEU A 95 -4.77 10.64 7.38
N HIS A 96 -5.72 11.27 6.69
CA HIS A 96 -5.57 11.64 5.30
C HIS A 96 -4.47 12.68 5.11
N THR A 97 -4.47 13.72 5.94
CA THR A 97 -3.40 14.74 5.96
C THR A 97 -2.05 14.11 6.28
N ALA A 98 -2.00 13.21 7.28
CA ALA A 98 -0.79 12.47 7.63
C ALA A 98 -0.26 11.60 6.47
N THR A 99 -1.14 11.08 5.59
CA THR A 99 -0.73 10.31 4.41
C THR A 99 0.07 11.16 3.42
N HIS A 100 -0.33 12.42 3.20
CA HIS A 100 0.40 13.34 2.33
C HIS A 100 1.77 13.70 2.92
N ILE A 101 1.80 14.03 4.21
CA ILE A 101 3.06 14.33 4.92
C ILE A 101 4.01 13.14 4.86
N LEU A 102 3.49 11.92 5.04
CA LEU A 102 4.24 10.68 4.95
C LEU A 102 4.84 10.44 3.56
N LEU A 103 4.09 10.66 2.48
CA LEU A 103 4.60 10.49 1.12
C LEU A 103 5.70 11.50 0.79
N ALA A 104 5.54 12.76 1.23
CA ALA A 104 6.59 13.77 1.12
C ALA A 104 7.83 13.40 1.96
N ALA A 105 7.64 12.91 3.19
CA ALA A 105 8.72 12.46 4.07
C ALA A 105 9.50 11.30 3.45
N LEU A 106 8.81 10.34 2.83
CA LEU A 106 9.43 9.22 2.13
C LEU A 106 10.34 9.71 1.00
N ARG A 107 9.89 10.63 0.15
CA ARG A 107 10.70 11.22 -0.92
C ARG A 107 11.96 11.89 -0.36
N LYS A 108 11.78 12.72 0.68
CA LYS A 108 12.86 13.47 1.31
C LYS A 108 13.91 12.55 1.96
N VAL A 109 13.48 11.59 2.77
CA VAL A 109 14.39 10.69 3.52
C VAL A 109 15.11 9.71 2.61
N THR A 110 14.43 9.18 1.59
CA THR A 110 15.03 8.22 0.66
C THR A 110 15.83 8.89 -0.46
N GLY A 111 15.60 10.19 -0.70
CA GLY A 111 16.15 10.91 -1.85
C GLY A 111 15.53 10.48 -3.19
N ASP A 112 14.41 9.76 -3.17
CA ASP A 112 13.74 9.26 -4.37
C ASP A 112 12.44 10.03 -4.64
N GLU A 113 12.52 11.04 -5.51
CA GLU A 113 11.37 11.83 -5.93
C GLU A 113 10.32 11.01 -6.71
N SER A 114 10.71 9.84 -7.24
CA SER A 114 9.79 8.98 -8.00
C SER A 114 8.83 8.19 -7.10
N VAL A 115 8.96 8.28 -5.77
CA VAL A 115 8.03 7.66 -4.83
C VAL A 115 6.62 8.24 -5.03
N MET A 116 5.70 7.38 -5.46
CA MET A 116 4.31 7.71 -5.68
C MET A 116 3.39 6.70 -5.01
N GLN A 117 2.20 7.16 -4.63
CA GLN A 117 1.15 6.29 -4.11
C GLN A 117 0.71 5.27 -5.17
N LYS A 118 0.64 4.00 -4.77
CA LYS A 118 0.08 2.87 -5.54
C LYS A 118 -1.21 2.32 -4.95
N GLY A 119 -1.51 2.65 -3.70
CA GLY A 119 -2.77 2.29 -3.05
C GLY A 119 -2.92 2.97 -1.70
N SER A 120 -4.17 3.18 -1.28
CA SER A 120 -4.48 3.74 0.04
C SER A 120 -5.73 3.10 0.63
N ASN A 121 -5.77 3.04 1.97
CA ASN A 121 -6.91 2.67 2.78
C ASN A 121 -6.78 3.35 4.14
N ILE A 122 -7.70 4.27 4.44
CA ILE A 122 -7.70 5.09 5.64
C ILE A 122 -9.02 4.88 6.36
N THR A 123 -8.96 4.55 7.65
CA THR A 123 -10.10 4.44 8.57
C THR A 123 -9.88 5.41 9.73
N PRO A 124 -10.86 5.63 10.63
CA PRO A 124 -10.67 6.48 11.80
C PRO A 124 -9.51 6.04 12.71
N GLU A 125 -9.15 4.76 12.68
CA GLU A 125 -8.14 4.17 13.57
C GLU A 125 -6.75 4.11 12.93
N ARG A 126 -6.64 4.03 11.60
CA ARG A 126 -5.35 3.81 10.93
C ARG A 126 -5.32 4.29 9.48
N LEU A 127 -4.11 4.56 9.00
CA LEU A 127 -3.82 4.65 7.57
C LEU A 127 -3.00 3.46 7.10
N ARG A 128 -3.18 3.12 5.82
CA ARG A 128 -2.36 2.18 5.06
C ARG A 128 -2.08 2.79 3.70
N VAL A 129 -0.82 3.08 3.42
CA VAL A 129 -0.37 3.57 2.13
C VAL A 129 0.58 2.57 1.49
N ASP A 130 0.37 2.34 0.20
CA ASP A 130 1.25 1.56 -0.65
C ASP A 130 1.96 2.53 -1.60
N PHE A 131 3.26 2.35 -1.82
CA PHE A 131 4.07 3.22 -2.66
C PHE A 131 5.09 2.42 -3.47
N ASN A 132 5.48 2.92 -4.64
CA ASN A 132 6.55 2.27 -5.41
C ASN A 132 7.90 2.53 -4.73
N PHE A 133 8.59 1.45 -4.39
CA PHE A 133 9.95 1.49 -3.89
C PHE A 133 10.59 0.09 -4.06
N PRO A 134 11.81 -0.03 -4.61
CA PRO A 134 12.35 -1.31 -5.10
C PRO A 134 12.82 -2.27 -3.99
N ARG A 135 13.01 -1.77 -2.78
CA ARG A 135 13.57 -2.50 -1.62
C ARG A 135 12.80 -2.19 -0.34
N PRO A 136 12.97 -2.97 0.73
CA PRO A 136 12.53 -2.56 2.07
C PRO A 136 13.19 -1.24 2.49
N LEU A 137 12.48 -0.45 3.29
CA LEU A 137 13.09 0.63 4.05
C LEU A 137 13.99 0.03 5.13
N THR A 138 15.13 0.65 5.38
CA THR A 138 16.00 0.33 6.50
C THR A 138 15.34 0.78 7.81
N PRO A 139 15.69 0.16 8.96
CA PRO A 139 15.21 0.62 10.26
C PRO A 139 15.49 2.11 10.53
N GLU A 140 16.61 2.61 10.03
CA GLU A 140 17.02 4.01 10.13
C GLU A 140 16.13 4.92 9.27
N GLU A 141 15.84 4.53 8.03
CA GLU A 141 14.90 5.26 7.17
C GLU A 141 13.49 5.27 7.76
N ILE A 142 13.01 4.16 8.34
CA ILE A 142 11.69 4.12 9.00
C ILE A 142 11.64 5.12 10.16
N LYS A 143 12.67 5.14 11.01
CA LYS A 143 12.77 6.11 12.12
C LYS A 143 12.86 7.55 11.62
N ALA A 144 13.65 7.80 10.57
CA ALA A 144 13.81 9.13 10.01
C ALA A 144 12.51 9.63 9.35
N VAL A 145 11.77 8.77 8.66
CA VAL A 145 10.45 9.10 8.09
C VAL A 145 9.46 9.43 9.21
N GLU A 146 9.39 8.61 10.26
CA GLU A 146 8.50 8.90 11.40
C GLU A 146 8.88 10.22 12.09
N ALA A 147 10.18 10.48 12.28
CA ALA A 147 10.67 11.73 12.88
C ALA A 147 10.37 12.94 11.99
N GLU A 148 10.53 12.83 10.67
CA GLU A 148 10.21 13.89 9.72
C GLU A 148 8.71 14.22 9.75
N VAL A 149 7.84 13.21 9.72
CA VAL A 149 6.38 13.43 9.80
C VAL A 149 6.00 14.13 11.10
N ASN A 150 6.54 13.68 12.24
CA ASN A 150 6.28 14.33 13.52
C ASN A 150 6.86 15.74 13.59
N GLY A 151 8.02 16.01 12.97
CA GLY A 151 8.57 17.36 12.89
C GLY A 151 7.65 18.34 12.14
N VAL A 152 7.01 17.88 11.06
CA VAL A 152 6.01 18.67 10.31
C VAL A 152 4.74 18.89 11.14
N ILE A 153 4.31 17.89 11.91
CA ILE A 153 3.18 18.02 12.82
C ILE A 153 3.49 19.04 13.92
N ASP A 154 4.64 18.92 14.56
CA ASP A 154 5.09 19.82 15.62
C ASP A 154 5.25 21.26 15.14
N ALA A 155 5.62 21.47 13.87
CA ALA A 155 5.71 22.79 13.26
C ALA A 155 4.35 23.52 13.15
N GLY A 156 3.23 22.80 13.18
CA GLY A 156 1.89 23.39 13.17
C GLY A 156 1.60 24.25 11.94
N ILE A 157 1.86 23.69 10.77
CA ILE A 157 1.73 24.35 9.47
C ILE A 157 0.26 24.38 9.05
N GLU A 158 -0.20 25.51 8.54
CA GLU A 158 -1.54 25.64 7.97
C GLU A 158 -1.66 24.82 6.67
N VAL A 159 -2.77 24.11 6.54
CA VAL A 159 -3.12 23.35 5.34
C VAL A 159 -4.09 24.18 4.51
N VAL A 160 -3.58 24.74 3.41
CA VAL A 160 -4.33 25.63 2.52
C VAL A 160 -4.93 24.82 1.38
N SER A 161 -6.15 25.15 1.00
CA SER A 161 -6.93 24.46 -0.03
C SER A 161 -7.38 25.46 -1.10
N GLU A 162 -6.99 25.24 -2.34
CA GLU A 162 -7.33 26.10 -3.47
C GLU A 162 -7.88 25.28 -4.64
N GLU A 163 -8.85 25.83 -5.36
CA GLU A 163 -9.30 25.28 -6.64
C GLU A 163 -8.63 26.03 -7.79
N MET A 164 -8.02 25.31 -8.71
CA MET A 164 -7.30 25.88 -9.85
C MET A 164 -7.34 24.95 -11.05
N SER A 165 -6.91 25.43 -12.23
CA SER A 165 -6.83 24.57 -13.40
C SER A 165 -5.73 23.51 -13.25
N VAL A 166 -5.87 22.40 -13.97
CA VAL A 166 -4.83 21.34 -14.02
C VAL A 166 -3.48 21.91 -14.48
N GLU A 167 -3.50 22.84 -15.44
CA GLU A 167 -2.30 23.52 -15.93
C GLU A 167 -1.64 24.39 -14.85
N ALA A 168 -2.44 25.17 -14.11
CA ALA A 168 -1.95 25.99 -13.01
C ALA A 168 -1.37 25.12 -11.89
N ALA A 169 -2.03 24.02 -11.53
CA ALA A 169 -1.52 23.07 -10.53
C ALA A 169 -0.18 22.47 -10.95
N ARG A 170 -0.03 22.09 -12.23
CA ARG A 170 1.24 21.59 -12.78
C ARG A 170 2.33 22.65 -12.74
N ALA A 171 2.02 23.88 -13.17
CA ALA A 171 2.97 24.99 -13.15
C ALA A 171 3.41 25.35 -11.71
N ALA A 172 2.53 25.17 -10.73
CA ALA A 172 2.81 25.40 -9.31
C ALA A 172 3.59 24.26 -8.63
N GLY A 173 3.96 23.20 -9.37
CA GLY A 173 4.71 22.05 -8.87
C GLY A 173 3.87 21.06 -8.05
N ALA A 174 2.54 21.07 -8.19
CA ALA A 174 1.69 20.14 -7.46
C ALA A 174 1.94 18.70 -7.89
N ILE A 175 2.06 17.80 -6.91
CA ILE A 175 2.21 16.37 -7.16
C ILE A 175 0.81 15.75 -7.31
N GLY A 176 0.63 14.95 -8.35
CA GLY A 176 -0.65 14.30 -8.64
C GLY A 176 -0.58 13.43 -9.89
N VAL A 177 -1.58 12.57 -10.09
CA VAL A 177 -1.69 11.78 -11.32
C VAL A 177 -2.37 12.65 -12.38
N PHE A 178 -1.61 13.38 -13.18
CA PHE A 178 -2.20 14.18 -14.25
C PHE A 178 -2.73 13.28 -15.38
N GLY A 179 -4.02 13.42 -15.74
CA GLY A 179 -4.66 12.65 -16.81
C GLY A 179 -6.19 12.80 -16.82
N ASP A 180 -6.88 12.01 -17.66
CA ASP A 180 -8.33 12.11 -17.96
C ASP A 180 -9.28 11.91 -16.76
N ARG A 181 -8.76 11.68 -15.55
CA ARG A 181 -9.54 11.51 -14.33
C ARG A 181 -9.90 12.83 -13.64
N TYR A 182 -9.31 13.94 -14.08
CA TYR A 182 -9.57 15.26 -13.53
C TYR A 182 -10.32 16.10 -14.57
N GLY A 183 -11.36 16.82 -14.13
CA GLY A 183 -11.98 17.86 -14.94
C GLY A 183 -11.04 19.06 -15.09
N ASP A 184 -11.54 20.13 -15.72
CA ASP A 184 -10.72 21.34 -16.00
C ASP A 184 -10.17 22.01 -14.72
N VAL A 185 -10.88 21.85 -13.61
CA VAL A 185 -10.55 22.40 -12.28
C VAL A 185 -10.26 21.27 -11.29
N VAL A 186 -9.19 21.43 -10.52
CA VAL A 186 -8.75 20.51 -9.47
C VAL A 186 -8.58 21.24 -8.15
N LYS A 187 -8.73 20.50 -7.07
CA LYS A 187 -8.45 20.98 -5.72
C LYS A 187 -7.01 20.63 -5.33
N VAL A 188 -6.23 21.63 -4.97
CA VAL A 188 -4.84 21.52 -4.54
C VAL A 188 -4.75 21.83 -3.06
N TYR A 189 -4.08 20.97 -2.32
CA TYR A 189 -3.77 21.18 -0.92
C TYR A 189 -2.28 21.47 -0.76
N THR A 190 -1.96 22.52 -0.02
CA THR A 190 -0.60 22.99 0.25
C THR A 190 -0.34 22.97 1.76
N ILE A 191 0.77 22.36 2.17
CA ILE A 191 1.27 22.33 3.55
C ILE A 191 2.58 23.12 3.57
N GLY A 192 2.48 24.44 3.70
CA GLY A 192 3.62 25.36 3.60
C GLY A 192 4.49 25.07 2.36
N ASP A 193 5.81 25.11 2.53
CA ASP A 193 6.77 24.72 1.49
C ASP A 193 7.06 23.21 1.47
N TYR A 194 6.35 22.42 2.29
CA TYR A 194 6.67 21.01 2.53
C TYR A 194 6.00 20.06 1.52
N SER A 195 4.71 20.29 1.22
CA SER A 195 3.99 19.49 0.24
C SER A 195 2.92 20.31 -0.48
N LYS A 196 2.70 20.00 -1.77
CA LYS A 196 1.63 20.55 -2.59
C LYS A 196 1.08 19.45 -3.47
N GLU A 197 -0.18 19.07 -3.28
CA GLU A 197 -0.75 17.87 -3.89
C GLU A 197 -2.18 18.09 -4.38
N ILE A 198 -2.49 17.53 -5.55
CA ILE A 198 -3.87 17.48 -6.04
C ILE A 198 -4.62 16.40 -5.26
N CYS A 199 -5.68 16.79 -4.54
CA CYS A 199 -6.48 15.83 -3.78
C CYS A 199 -7.93 16.30 -3.63
N GLY A 200 -8.89 15.37 -3.73
CA GLY A 200 -10.33 15.67 -3.60
C GLY A 200 -10.92 15.44 -2.21
N GLY A 201 -10.19 14.75 -1.32
CA GLY A 201 -10.63 14.42 0.04
C GLY A 201 -10.56 15.60 1.01
N PRO A 202 -11.15 15.47 2.22
CA PRO A 202 -11.01 16.46 3.30
C PRO A 202 -9.63 16.38 3.95
N HIS A 203 -9.12 17.51 4.45
CA HIS A 203 -7.86 17.61 5.20
C HIS A 203 -8.04 18.37 6.50
N ALA A 204 -7.14 18.12 7.45
CA ALA A 204 -7.02 18.91 8.68
C ALA A 204 -6.66 20.35 8.31
N LYS A 205 -7.00 21.32 9.18
CA LYS A 205 -6.67 22.73 8.94
C LYS A 205 -5.24 23.06 9.33
N ASN A 206 -4.70 22.36 10.33
CA ASN A 206 -3.34 22.56 10.79
C ASN A 206 -2.66 21.21 11.05
N THR A 207 -1.36 21.09 10.73
CA THR A 207 -0.63 19.84 10.95
C THR A 207 -0.53 19.47 12.44
N ARG A 208 -0.63 20.43 13.36
CA ARG A 208 -0.62 20.19 14.82
C ARG A 208 -1.87 19.45 15.30
N ASP A 209 -2.98 19.53 14.56
CA ASP A 209 -4.24 18.84 14.91
C ASP A 209 -4.12 17.31 14.80
N LEU A 210 -3.07 16.81 14.14
CA LEU A 210 -2.86 15.38 13.90
C LEU A 210 -2.40 14.63 15.18
N GLY A 211 -1.82 15.31 16.17
CA GLY A 211 -1.20 14.65 17.32
C GLY A 211 0.10 13.95 16.95
N LYS A 212 0.37 12.76 17.50
CA LYS A 212 1.62 12.02 17.27
C LYS A 212 1.45 10.93 16.22
N PHE A 213 2.29 10.95 15.20
CA PHE A 213 2.32 9.94 14.15
C PHE A 213 3.22 8.76 14.53
N VAL A 214 2.74 7.53 14.33
CA VAL A 214 3.49 6.30 14.63
C VAL A 214 3.35 5.29 13.50
N ILE A 215 4.47 4.85 12.93
CA ILE A 215 4.55 3.75 11.97
C ILE A 215 4.45 2.44 12.74
N THR A 216 3.39 1.67 12.48
CA THR A 216 3.14 0.38 13.15
C THR A 216 3.72 -0.78 12.36
N LYS A 217 3.82 -0.66 11.03
CA LYS A 217 4.37 -1.72 10.18
C LYS A 217 4.87 -1.20 8.85
N GLU A 218 6.03 -1.70 8.42
CA GLU A 218 6.53 -1.64 7.05
C GLU A 218 6.62 -3.08 6.50
N GLN A 219 6.16 -3.31 5.26
CA GLN A 219 6.23 -4.62 4.61
C GLN A 219 6.11 -4.53 3.08
N SER A 220 6.42 -5.65 2.41
CA SER A 220 6.14 -5.78 0.97
C SER A 220 4.63 -5.80 0.71
N SER A 221 4.18 -5.09 -0.33
CA SER A 221 2.81 -5.21 -0.85
C SER A 221 2.79 -6.14 -2.06
N SER A 222 3.69 -5.89 -3.02
CA SER A 222 3.95 -6.71 -4.21
C SER A 222 5.36 -6.41 -4.73
N ALA A 223 5.76 -6.99 -5.86
CA ALA A 223 7.06 -6.68 -6.47
C ALA A 223 7.17 -5.17 -6.79
N GLY A 224 8.21 -4.52 -6.25
CA GLY A 224 8.45 -3.08 -6.45
C GLY A 224 7.51 -2.13 -5.69
N VAL A 225 6.62 -2.67 -4.82
CA VAL A 225 5.68 -1.88 -4.03
C VAL A 225 5.81 -2.21 -2.55
N ARG A 226 6.00 -1.17 -1.74
CA ARG A 226 6.08 -1.25 -0.28
C ARG A 226 4.80 -0.72 0.34
N ARG A 227 4.53 -1.11 1.59
CA ARG A 227 3.35 -0.72 2.35
C ARG A 227 3.75 -0.26 3.74
N ILE A 228 3.27 0.91 4.13
CA ILE A 228 3.31 1.40 5.50
C ILE A 228 1.90 1.35 6.09
N LYS A 229 1.80 0.89 7.33
CA LYS A 229 0.66 1.10 8.22
C LYS A 229 1.08 2.03 9.33
N ALA A 230 0.22 2.98 9.67
CA ALA A 230 0.47 3.94 10.72
C ALA A 230 -0.84 4.39 11.38
N GLU A 231 -0.70 5.02 12.54
CA GLU A 231 -1.79 5.56 13.36
C GLU A 231 -1.40 6.94 13.91
N LEU A 232 -2.41 7.71 14.33
CA LEU A 232 -2.24 8.95 15.06
C LEU A 232 -2.62 8.72 16.53
N LYS A 233 -1.75 9.15 17.44
CA LYS A 233 -1.97 9.10 18.89
C LYS A 233 -2.20 10.52 19.40
N LYS A 234 -3.33 10.73 20.08
CA LYS A 234 -3.59 11.97 20.81
C LYS A 234 -2.90 11.96 22.17
#